data_AF-A0A920B4G9-F1
#
_entry.id   AF-A0A920B4G9-F1
#
_cell.length_a   1.000
_cell.length_b   1.000
_cell.length_c   1.000
_cell.angle_alpha   90.00
_cell.angle_beta   90.00
_cell.angle_gamma   90.00
#
_symmetry.space_group_name_H-M   'P 1'
#
loop_
_entity.id
_entity.type
_entity.pdbx_description
1 polymer ?
#
loop_
_entity_poly.entity_id
_entity_poly.type
_entity_poly.pdbx_seq_one_letter_code
_entity_poly.pdbx_strand_id
1 'polypeptide(L)'
;MSVIPNEIIPYAFVFILLIFLLALKKTKSSAKLFDAEKKLEVFDDDKKIILEAAEQKLLALKDLYLQELIDVKVYVKKTELVASNLSNEMGENMMEIHELQKKIVYNDLKKEIKKKIDFQNTTESKTNIDRLILAVDKKIKTGEMHEEK
;
A
#
# COMPACT_ATOMS: atom_id res chain seq x y z
N MET A 1 -33.63 -12.97 -45.42
CA MET A 1 -33.34 -11.52 -45.44
C MET A 1 -34.36 -10.82 -44.59
N SER A 2 -34.00 -10.38 -43.38
CA SER A 2 -34.88 -9.58 -42.53
C SER A 2 -34.84 -8.13 -43.01
N VAL A 3 -35.92 -7.69 -43.63
CA VAL A 3 -36.10 -6.29 -44.04
C VAL A 3 -36.40 -5.52 -42.77
N ILE A 4 -35.42 -4.78 -42.26
CA ILE A 4 -35.63 -3.88 -41.13
C ILE A 4 -36.65 -2.83 -41.60
N PRO A 5 -37.82 -2.69 -40.94
CA PRO A 5 -38.74 -1.62 -41.28
C PRO A 5 -38.02 -0.28 -41.22
N ASN A 6 -38.05 0.50 -42.30
CA ASN A 6 -37.42 1.83 -42.38
C ASN A 6 -37.91 2.81 -41.30
N GLU A 7 -38.98 2.46 -40.59
CA GLU A 7 -39.52 3.18 -39.44
C GLU A 7 -38.63 3.09 -38.20
N ILE A 8 -37.79 2.06 -38.05
CA ILE A 8 -36.94 1.85 -36.86
C ILE A 8 -35.64 2.69 -36.91
N ILE A 9 -35.18 3.01 -38.12
CA ILE A 9 -33.97 3.79 -38.38
C ILE A 9 -33.97 5.15 -37.65
N PRO A 10 -35.04 5.97 -37.71
CA PRO A 10 -35.06 7.25 -37.00
C PRO A 10 -35.00 7.08 -35.48
N TYR A 11 -35.64 6.06 -34.90
CA TYR A 11 -35.61 5.82 -33.46
C TYR A 11 -34.22 5.37 -32.97
N ALA A 12 -33.55 4.52 -33.76
CA ALA A 12 -32.17 4.11 -33.46
C ALA A 12 -31.21 5.29 -33.49
N PHE A 13 -31.40 6.23 -34.43
CA PHE A 13 -30.58 7.44 -34.50
C PHE A 13 -30.77 8.34 -33.26
N VAL A 14 -32.03 8.53 -32.82
CA VAL A 14 -32.33 9.29 -31.59
C VAL A 14 -31.74 8.61 -30.35
N PHE A 15 -31.77 7.27 -30.29
CA PHE A 15 -31.21 6.50 -29.18
C PHE A 15 -29.68 6.64 -29.09
N ILE A 16 -28.98 6.55 -30.23
CA ILE A 16 -27.52 6.77 -30.30
C ILE A 16 -27.17 8.20 -29.89
N LEU A 17 -27.98 9.19 -30.31
CA LEU A 17 -27.77 10.61 -29.96
C LEU A 17 -27.97 10.85 -28.46
N LEU A 18 -28.94 10.17 -27.83
CA LEU A 18 -29.14 10.19 -26.38
C LEU A 18 -27.96 9.58 -25.60
N ILE A 19 -27.41 8.44 -26.07
CA ILE A 19 -26.21 7.84 -25.47
C ILE A 19 -25.02 8.81 -25.60
N PHE A 20 -24.87 9.44 -26.76
CA PHE A 20 -23.80 10.40 -27.00
C PHE A 20 -23.94 11.64 -26.09
N LEU A 21 -25.15 12.15 -25.90
CA LEU A 21 -25.45 13.23 -24.95
C LEU A 21 -25.17 12.84 -23.49
N LEU A 22 -25.49 11.60 -23.09
CA LEU A 22 -25.15 11.09 -21.76
C LEU A 22 -23.63 10.99 -21.57
N ALA A 23 -22.90 10.54 -22.59
CA ALA A 23 -21.44 10.45 -22.56
C ALA A 23 -20.77 11.83 -22.52
N LEU A 24 -21.34 12.84 -23.20
CA LEU A 24 -20.87 14.23 -23.13
C LEU A 24 -21.20 14.93 -21.81
N LYS A 25 -22.19 14.43 -21.04
CA LYS A 25 -22.54 14.98 -19.73
C LYS A 25 -21.40 14.67 -18.76
N LYS A 26 -20.40 15.54 -18.76
CA LYS A 26 -19.25 15.57 -17.86
C LYS A 26 -19.71 15.25 -16.44
N THR A 27 -19.39 14.05 -15.97
CA THR A 27 -19.55 13.68 -14.57
C THR A 27 -18.78 14.71 -13.75
N LYS A 28 -19.49 15.55 -13.00
CA LYS A 28 -18.90 16.22 -11.85
C LYS A 28 -18.61 15.09 -10.85
N SER A 29 -17.45 14.47 -11.01
CA SER A 29 -16.90 13.54 -10.02
C SER A 29 -16.94 14.26 -8.68
N SER A 30 -17.64 13.67 -7.73
CA SER A 30 -17.65 14.09 -6.35
C SER A 30 -16.25 13.89 -5.78
N ALA A 31 -15.42 14.92 -5.90
CA ALA A 31 -14.14 15.01 -5.21
C ALA A 31 -14.40 15.19 -3.70
N LYS A 32 -14.72 14.10 -2.99
CA LYS A 32 -14.59 13.99 -1.54
C LYS A 32 -14.37 12.53 -1.19
N LEU A 33 -13.14 12.20 -0.78
CA LEU A 33 -12.74 11.15 0.18
C LEU A 33 -11.38 10.56 -0.21
N PHE A 34 -10.31 11.33 -0.09
CA PHE A 34 -8.97 10.78 0.17
C PHE A 34 -8.16 11.81 0.96
N ASP A 35 -8.55 11.98 2.22
CA ASP A 35 -7.80 12.75 3.20
C ASP A 35 -7.47 11.81 4.35
N ALA A 36 -6.53 10.89 4.10
CA ALA A 36 -5.84 10.07 5.10
C ALA A 36 -4.78 9.22 4.39
N GLU A 37 -3.57 9.74 4.22
CA GLU A 37 -2.37 9.09 4.74
C GLU A 37 -1.11 9.92 4.44
N LYS A 38 -0.64 10.56 5.49
CA LYS A 38 0.68 11.14 5.61
C LYS A 38 1.68 9.98 5.76
N LYS A 39 2.35 9.53 4.69
CA LYS A 39 3.70 8.93 4.75
C LYS A 39 4.24 8.51 3.37
N LEU A 40 5.55 8.71 3.23
CA LEU A 40 6.46 8.30 2.15
C LEU A 40 6.50 9.21 0.92
N GLU A 41 6.95 10.46 1.15
CA GLU A 41 7.65 11.26 0.15
C GLU A 41 9.02 10.62 -0.19
N VAL A 42 9.05 9.50 -0.91
CA VAL A 42 10.22 9.07 -1.71
C VAL A 42 9.77 8.10 -2.83
N PHE A 43 8.77 8.49 -3.61
CA PHE A 43 8.61 7.93 -4.96
C PHE A 43 8.58 9.12 -5.89
N ASP A 44 9.46 9.14 -6.91
CA ASP A 44 9.43 10.17 -7.96
C ASP A 44 7.98 10.40 -8.39
N ASP A 45 7.51 11.64 -8.31
CA ASP A 45 6.12 12.02 -8.62
C ASP A 45 5.67 11.44 -9.97
N ASP A 46 6.60 11.35 -10.92
CA ASP A 46 6.41 10.78 -12.25
C ASP A 46 6.04 9.28 -12.21
N LYS A 47 6.67 8.49 -11.35
CA LYS A 47 6.36 7.05 -11.20
C LYS A 47 4.96 6.86 -10.62
N LYS A 48 4.59 7.67 -9.63
CA LYS A 48 3.25 7.62 -9.02
C LYS A 48 2.17 7.92 -10.06
N ILE A 49 2.39 8.93 -10.91
CA ILE A 49 1.46 9.29 -11.99
C ILE A 49 1.31 8.14 -13.00
N ILE A 50 2.39 7.47 -13.37
CA ILE A 50 2.36 6.32 -14.29
C ILE A 50 1.58 5.14 -13.68
N LEU A 51 1.80 4.83 -12.40
CA LEU A 51 1.06 3.77 -11.71
C LEU A 51 -0.44 4.09 -11.63
N GLU A 52 -0.80 5.31 -11.26
CA GLU A 52 -2.19 5.74 -11.17
C GLU A 52 -2.87 5.69 -12.54
N ALA A 53 -2.17 6.10 -13.60
CA ALA A 53 -2.67 5.99 -14.97
C ALA A 53 -2.85 4.53 -15.42
N ALA A 54 -1.97 3.62 -15.01
CA ALA A 54 -2.10 2.19 -15.30
C ALA A 54 -3.28 1.56 -14.53
N GLU A 55 -3.47 1.93 -13.26
CA GLU A 55 -4.58 1.49 -12.44
C GLU A 55 -5.94 1.91 -13.05
N GLN A 56 -6.07 3.19 -13.42
CA GLN A 56 -7.29 3.70 -14.06
C GLN A 56 -7.60 2.96 -15.37
N LYS A 57 -6.57 2.67 -16.18
CA LYS A 57 -6.73 1.88 -17.41
C LYS A 57 -7.21 0.45 -17.13
N LEU A 58 -6.70 -0.20 -16.09
CA LEU A 58 -7.11 -1.56 -15.71
C LEU A 58 -8.54 -1.60 -15.14
N LEU A 59 -8.91 -0.60 -14.33
CA LEU A 59 -10.27 -0.44 -13.82
C LEU A 59 -11.27 -0.27 -14.96
N ALA A 60 -10.98 0.63 -15.91
CA ALA A 60 -11.83 0.81 -17.08
C ALA A 60 -11.96 -0.49 -17.91
N LEU A 61 -10.86 -1.23 -18.07
CA LEU A 61 -10.86 -2.49 -18.80
C LEU A 61 -11.69 -3.58 -18.10
N LYS A 62 -11.64 -3.62 -16.77
CA LYS A 62 -12.47 -4.49 -15.94
C LYS A 62 -13.95 -4.14 -16.09
N ASP A 63 -14.29 -2.85 -16.03
CA ASP A 63 -15.68 -2.40 -16.18
C ASP A 63 -16.23 -2.71 -17.58
N LEU A 64 -15.44 -2.50 -18.63
CA LEU A 64 -15.81 -2.87 -20.00
C LEU A 64 -16.08 -4.38 -20.13
N TYR A 65 -15.28 -5.21 -19.46
CA TYR A 65 -15.48 -6.66 -19.45
C TYR A 65 -16.75 -7.05 -18.67
N LEU A 66 -16.99 -6.43 -17.51
CA LEU A 66 -18.20 -6.67 -16.70
C LEU A 66 -19.48 -6.22 -17.39
N GLN A 67 -19.40 -5.19 -18.23
CA GLN A 67 -20.50 -4.72 -19.09
C GLN A 67 -20.68 -5.58 -20.35
N GLU A 68 -19.90 -6.66 -20.50
CA GLU A 68 -19.91 -7.54 -21.68
C GLU A 68 -19.63 -6.79 -23.01
N LEU A 69 -18.97 -5.63 -22.94
CA LEU A 69 -18.61 -4.81 -24.10
C LEU A 69 -17.35 -5.32 -24.80
N ILE A 70 -16.53 -6.11 -24.09
CA ILE A 70 -15.31 -6.73 -24.62
C ILE A 70 -15.24 -8.20 -24.23
N ASP A 71 -14.71 -9.02 -25.15
CA ASP A 71 -14.48 -10.45 -24.89
C ASP A 71 -13.31 -10.70 -23.95
N VAL A 72 -13.32 -11.85 -23.28
CA VAL A 72 -12.23 -12.27 -22.37
C VAL A 72 -10.86 -12.28 -23.08
N LYS A 73 -10.84 -12.62 -24.37
CA LYS A 73 -9.61 -12.63 -25.19
C LYS A 73 -9.05 -11.21 -25.40
N VAL A 74 -9.94 -10.23 -25.57
CA VAL A 74 -9.56 -8.81 -25.71
C VAL A 74 -9.13 -8.25 -24.37
N TYR A 75 -9.84 -8.59 -23.30
CA TYR A 75 -9.50 -8.23 -21.93
C TYR A 75 -8.07 -8.68 -21.58
N VAL A 76 -7.76 -9.98 -21.71
CA VAL A 76 -6.44 -10.54 -21.41
C VAL A 76 -5.33 -9.89 -22.24
N LYS A 77 -5.54 -9.73 -23.55
CA LYS A 77 -4.55 -9.10 -24.44
C LYS A 77 -4.27 -7.65 -24.06
N LYS A 78 -5.31 -6.91 -23.65
CA LYS A 78 -5.18 -5.50 -23.27
C LYS A 78 -4.59 -5.35 -21.87
N THR A 79 -4.92 -6.22 -20.92
CA THR A 79 -4.24 -6.25 -19.60
C THR A 79 -2.76 -6.54 -19.74
N GLU A 80 -2.38 -7.48 -20.61
CA GLU A 80 -0.99 -7.84 -20.86
C GLU A 80 -0.21 -6.68 -21.51
N LEU A 81 -0.86 -5.95 -22.42
CA LEU A 81 -0.27 -4.74 -23.01
C LEU A 81 -0.03 -3.65 -21.97
N VAL A 82 -0.96 -3.44 -21.03
CA VAL A 82 -0.79 -2.48 -19.93
C VAL A 82 0.37 -2.92 -19.02
N ALA A 83 0.45 -4.21 -18.69
CA ALA A 83 1.55 -4.76 -17.89
C ALA A 83 2.91 -4.60 -18.58
N SER A 84 2.98 -4.86 -19.89
CA SER A 84 4.22 -4.68 -20.67
C SER A 84 4.64 -3.22 -20.74
N ASN A 85 3.71 -2.30 -20.97
CA ASN A 85 4.01 -0.87 -21.00
C ASN A 85 4.46 -0.37 -19.62
N LEU A 86 3.80 -0.80 -18.55
CA LEU A 86 4.17 -0.46 -17.18
C LEU A 86 5.57 -0.99 -16.84
N SER A 87 5.90 -2.21 -17.27
CA SER A 87 7.23 -2.80 -17.10
C SER A 87 8.32 -2.04 -17.86
N ASN A 88 7.99 -1.49 -19.03
CA ASN A 88 8.92 -0.70 -19.83
C ASN A 88 9.12 0.71 -19.26
N GLU A 89 8.05 1.36 -18.79
CA GLU A 89 8.11 2.69 -18.16
C GLU A 89 8.71 2.64 -16.74
N MET A 90 8.49 1.56 -15.98
CA MET A 90 9.12 1.34 -14.67
C MET A 90 10.52 0.74 -14.76
N GLY A 91 11.11 0.62 -15.96
CA GLY A 91 12.36 -0.09 -16.26
C GLY A 91 13.41 -0.10 -15.15
N GLU A 92 13.99 -1.28 -14.90
CA GLU A 92 15.03 -1.63 -13.91
C GLU A 92 14.74 -1.39 -12.41
N ASN A 93 13.79 -0.52 -12.04
CA ASN A 93 13.53 -0.17 -10.64
C ASN A 93 12.76 -1.23 -9.83
N MET A 94 12.25 -2.30 -10.46
CA MET A 94 11.72 -3.45 -9.71
C MET A 94 12.82 -4.14 -8.87
N MET A 95 14.07 -4.12 -9.32
CA MET A 95 15.20 -4.62 -8.50
C MET A 95 15.50 -3.68 -7.33
N GLU A 96 15.37 -2.36 -7.53
CA GLU A 96 15.52 -1.38 -6.45
C GLU A 96 14.43 -1.51 -5.36
N ILE A 97 13.19 -1.89 -5.74
CA ILE A 97 12.13 -2.20 -4.77
C ILE A 97 12.55 -3.38 -3.88
N HIS A 98 13.21 -4.40 -4.44
CA HIS A 98 13.69 -5.54 -3.67
C HIS A 98 14.86 -5.17 -2.75
N GLU A 99 15.77 -4.29 -3.19
CA GLU A 99 16.84 -3.76 -2.32
C GLU A 99 16.31 -2.83 -1.22
N LEU A 100 15.30 -2.01 -1.52
CA LEU A 100 14.59 -1.18 -0.54
C LEU A 100 13.89 -2.04 0.51
N GLN A 101 13.22 -3.12 0.09
CA GLN A 101 12.62 -4.09 1.02
C GLN A 101 13.67 -4.74 1.92
N LYS A 102 14.81 -5.18 1.37
CA LYS A 102 15.93 -5.73 2.17
C LYS A 102 16.46 -4.70 3.16
N LYS A 103 16.61 -3.44 2.75
CA LYS A 103 17.08 -2.34 3.61
C LYS A 103 16.09 -2.03 4.73
N ILE A 104 14.79 -2.05 4.44
CA ILE A 104 13.71 -1.87 5.44
C ILE A 104 13.76 -3.01 6.45
N VAL A 105 13.77 -4.27 5.98
CA VAL A 105 13.86 -5.46 6.84
C VAL A 105 15.13 -5.41 7.70
N TYR A 106 16.28 -5.07 7.12
CA TYR A 106 17.53 -4.92 7.87
C TYR A 106 17.46 -3.83 8.94
N ASN A 107 16.87 -2.67 8.63
CA ASN A 107 16.71 -1.58 9.59
C ASN A 107 15.75 -1.95 10.73
N ASP A 108 14.67 -2.66 10.43
CA ASP A 108 13.72 -3.14 11.43
C ASP A 108 14.37 -4.19 12.34
N LEU A 109 15.07 -5.18 11.77
CA LEU A 109 15.85 -6.14 12.58
C LEU A 109 16.90 -5.42 13.44
N LYS A 110 17.64 -4.47 12.88
CA LYS A 110 18.64 -3.69 13.62
C LYS A 110 18.01 -2.92 14.78
N LYS A 111 16.82 -2.34 14.57
CA LYS A 111 16.07 -1.61 15.58
C LYS A 111 15.56 -2.54 16.68
N GLU A 112 15.04 -3.70 16.32
CA GLU A 112 14.58 -4.70 17.30
C GLU A 112 15.73 -5.29 18.12
N ILE A 113 16.86 -5.62 17.48
CA ILE A 113 18.07 -6.10 18.15
C ILE A 113 18.57 -5.03 19.13
N LYS A 114 18.68 -3.78 18.70
CA LYS A 114 19.08 -2.68 19.57
C LYS A 114 18.13 -2.52 20.76
N LYS A 115 16.81 -2.57 20.51
CA LYS A 115 15.78 -2.49 21.57
C LYS A 115 15.90 -3.64 22.58
N LYS A 116 16.21 -4.86 22.13
CA LYS A 116 16.43 -6.03 23.02
C LYS A 116 17.72 -5.90 23.84
N ILE A 117 18.81 -5.42 23.24
CA ILE A 117 20.08 -5.18 23.93
C ILE A 117 19.92 -4.08 24.99
N ASP A 118 19.30 -2.96 24.64
CA ASP A 118 19.05 -1.86 25.58
C ASP A 118 18.15 -2.30 26.74
N PHE A 119 17.15 -3.15 26.47
CA PHE A 119 16.29 -3.75 27.49
C PHE A 119 17.05 -4.72 28.43
N GLN A 120 17.95 -5.55 27.89
CA GLN A 120 18.80 -6.44 28.70
C GLN A 120 19.76 -5.66 29.61
N ASN A 121 20.43 -4.63 29.11
CA ASN A 121 21.33 -3.79 29.89
C ASN A 121 20.60 -3.07 31.05
N THR A 122 19.34 -2.66 30.81
CA THR A 122 18.51 -2.00 31.83
C THR A 122 18.03 -2.99 32.89
N THR A 123 17.82 -4.27 32.52
CA THR A 123 17.40 -5.32 33.44
C THR A 123 18.58 -5.80 34.31
N GLU A 124 19.77 -5.99 33.73
CA GLU A 124 20.97 -6.37 34.49
C GLU A 124 21.39 -5.29 35.50
N SER A 125 21.33 -4.00 35.15
CA SER A 125 21.68 -2.94 36.10
C SER A 125 20.72 -2.86 37.29
N LYS A 126 19.41 -3.03 37.06
CA LYS A 126 18.38 -3.01 38.11
C LYS A 126 18.53 -4.20 39.06
N THR A 127 18.78 -5.40 38.52
CA THR A 127 18.97 -6.62 39.32
C THR A 127 20.22 -6.54 40.19
N ASN A 128 21.27 -5.84 39.73
CA ASN A 128 22.49 -5.63 40.50
C ASN A 128 22.31 -4.62 41.65
N ILE A 129 21.52 -3.55 41.45
CA ILE A 129 21.17 -2.60 42.52
C ILE A 129 20.32 -3.28 43.59
N ASP A 130 19.31 -4.07 43.20
CA ASP A 130 18.47 -4.80 44.16
C ASP A 130 19.30 -5.80 44.98
N ARG A 131 20.28 -6.48 44.37
CA ARG A 131 21.22 -7.34 45.09
C ARG A 131 22.15 -6.57 46.03
N LEU A 132 22.61 -5.39 45.64
CA LEU A 132 23.42 -4.53 46.52
C LEU A 132 22.61 -4.09 47.74
N ILE A 133 21.35 -3.67 47.52
CA ILE A 133 20.44 -3.26 48.60
C ILE A 133 20.18 -4.43 49.56
N LEU A 134 19.90 -5.62 49.04
CA LEU A 134 19.71 -6.82 49.87
C LEU A 134 20.99 -7.21 50.64
N ALA A 135 22.16 -7.08 50.02
CA ALA A 135 23.44 -7.36 50.69
C ALA A 135 23.73 -6.36 51.82
N VAL A 136 23.40 -5.08 51.62
CA VAL A 136 23.52 -4.02 52.62
C VAL A 136 22.52 -4.25 53.77
N ASP A 137 21.25 -4.51 53.47
CA ASP A 137 20.21 -4.77 54.48
C ASP A 137 20.56 -6.00 55.34
N LYS A 138 21.07 -7.07 54.71
CA LYS A 138 21.56 -8.26 55.43
C LYS A 138 22.74 -7.93 56.34
N LYS A 139 23.66 -7.07 55.90
CA LYS A 139 24.82 -6.65 56.70
C LYS A 139 24.42 -5.77 57.89
N ILE A 140 23.44 -4.89 57.72
CA ILE A 140 22.89 -4.05 58.79
C ILE A 140 22.24 -4.94 59.86
N LYS A 141 21.32 -5.83 59.46
CA LYS A 141 20.67 -6.77 60.38
C LYS A 141 21.65 -7.68 61.12
N THR A 142 22.71 -8.13 60.45
CA THR A 142 23.74 -8.96 61.08
C THR A 142 24.63 -8.15 62.04
N GLY A 143 24.84 -6.86 61.77
CA GLY A 143 25.54 -5.94 62.66
C GLY A 143 24.74 -5.61 63.92
N GLU A 144 23.44 -5.34 63.79
CA GLU A 144 22.54 -5.09 64.93
C GLU A 144 22.44 -6.31 65.86
N MET A 145 22.45 -7.54 65.31
CA MET A 145 22.46 -8.78 66.10
C MET A 145 23.77 -9.02 66.89
N HIS A 146 24.85 -8.30 66.56
CA HIS A 146 26.15 -8.42 67.22
C HIS A 146 26.40 -7.34 68.28
N GLU A 147 25.58 -6.29 68.35
CA GLU A 147 25.68 -5.23 69.37
C GLU A 147 24.78 -5.49 70.61
N GLU A 148 23.84 -6.44 70.57
CA GLU A 148 22.98 -6.81 71.72
C GLU A 148 23.55 -7.91 72.65
N LYS A 149 24.88 -8.05 72.76
CA LYS A 149 25.55 -8.91 73.76
C LYS A 149 26.65 -8.18 74.49
#